data_AF-A0A2I0JZY4-F1
#
_entry.id   AF-A0A2I0JZY4-F1
#
_cell.length_a   1.000
_cell.length_b   1.000
_cell.length_c   1.000
_cell.angle_alpha   90.00
_cell.angle_beta   90.00
_cell.angle_gamma   90.00
#
_symmetry.space_group_name_H-M   'P 1'
#
loop_
_entity.id
_entity.type
_entity.pdbx_description
1 polymer ?
#
loop_
_entity_poly.entity_id
_entity_poly.type
_entity_poly.pdbx_seq_one_letter_code
_entity_poly.pdbx_strand_id
1 'polypeptide(L)'
;MKGFTEKIVNMMKAERLFESQGGPIILSQIENEYGPVEWKIGAPGKAYAEWAASMAVGLGTGVPWIMCKQEHVPDPIINTCNGFYCERFEPEKQNRPKMWTELWTGWFTEFGLAVPHRPAEDMAFAVLRFIQNRGSFVNYYMYHGGTNFGRTSGGPFIATSYDYDAPLDEYGLPREPKWGHMRDLHKAVKLCEPALVSANPNVTRLGKNQEAHVFKSDSGACAAFLANYDEQYTVKVNFWNTEYNLPPWSISILPGCKNVVFNSARLGAQSTVMNMTPVIKSFSWQSYEEETVSAYGNDTFAMKGLYEQLNLTRDSTDYLWYTTDITIKPDEAFLKTGQYPLLTILSAGHALHVFLNGQLVGTVYGSQEKPKLTYSGNLKLRAGINKLSLLSVAVGLPNVGVHFERWNVGVLGPVTLKGLNSGMWDLSTWEWSYKVGLKGEALSLYTPVGSSSVKWMQGSSLVSKQPMQWYKTTFNAPGGNAPLALDTNTMGKGQMWINGRSIGRHWPAYTARGNCRECSYAGTFNDKKCRTNCGEASQRW
;
A
#
# COMPACT_ATOMS: atom_id res chain seq x y z
N MET A 1 9.00 6.49 -20.50
CA MET A 1 10.05 6.78 -19.49
C MET A 1 10.83 8.06 -19.82
N LYS A 2 11.79 8.06 -20.76
CA LYS A 2 12.66 9.21 -21.08
C LYS A 2 11.93 10.57 -21.14
N GLY A 3 10.91 10.70 -21.98
CA GLY A 3 10.20 11.98 -22.14
C GLY A 3 9.52 12.49 -20.86
N PHE A 4 9.08 11.61 -19.95
CA PHE A 4 8.54 12.03 -18.66
C PHE A 4 9.65 12.45 -17.69
N THR A 5 10.75 11.69 -17.62
CA THR A 5 11.92 12.06 -16.82
C THR A 5 12.50 13.40 -17.25
N GLU A 6 12.66 13.62 -18.57
CA GLU A 6 13.09 14.91 -19.14
C GLU A 6 12.14 16.04 -18.78
N LYS A 7 10.83 15.82 -18.90
CA LYS A 7 9.83 16.82 -18.50
C LYS A 7 9.99 17.24 -17.04
N ILE A 8 10.08 16.27 -16.12
CA ILE A 8 10.22 16.56 -14.69
C ILE A 8 11.55 17.27 -14.41
N VAL A 9 12.67 16.80 -14.92
CA VAL A 9 13.97 17.45 -14.72
C VAL A 9 13.97 18.88 -15.27
N ASN A 10 13.42 19.11 -16.47
CA ASN A 10 13.33 20.44 -17.06
C ASN A 10 12.43 21.38 -16.24
N MET A 11 11.31 20.88 -15.71
CA MET A 11 10.46 21.64 -14.79
C MET A 11 11.23 22.02 -13.51
N MET A 12 11.93 21.07 -12.88
CA MET A 12 12.71 21.35 -11.67
C MET A 12 13.85 22.34 -11.95
N LYS A 13 14.50 22.27 -13.11
CA LYS A 13 15.51 23.23 -13.53
C LYS A 13 14.96 24.63 -13.77
N ALA A 14 13.80 24.73 -14.41
CA ALA A 14 13.14 26.00 -14.69
C ALA A 14 12.83 26.76 -13.39
N GLU A 15 12.44 26.03 -12.35
CA GLU A 15 12.15 26.56 -11.01
C GLU A 15 13.40 26.61 -10.10
N ARG A 16 14.59 26.32 -10.62
CA ARG A 16 15.88 26.33 -9.88
C ARG A 16 15.87 25.46 -8.62
N LEU A 17 15.23 24.30 -8.68
CA LEU A 17 15.02 23.44 -7.51
C LEU A 17 16.19 22.50 -7.21
N PHE A 18 17.15 22.32 -8.12
CA PHE A 18 18.37 21.56 -7.83
C PHE A 18 19.33 22.36 -6.95
N GLU A 19 20.02 21.69 -6.03
CA GLU A 19 21.00 22.34 -5.12
C GLU A 19 22.12 23.03 -5.90
N SER A 20 22.52 22.46 -7.03
CA SER A 20 23.44 23.08 -8.01
C SER A 20 22.97 24.45 -8.54
N GLN A 21 21.69 24.78 -8.36
CA GLN A 21 21.05 26.05 -8.73
C GLN A 21 20.60 26.87 -7.50
N GLY A 22 20.94 26.43 -6.27
CA GLY A 22 20.52 27.02 -5.00
C GLY A 22 19.21 26.48 -4.44
N GLY A 23 18.64 25.42 -5.03
CA GLY A 23 17.39 24.79 -4.60
C GLY A 23 17.57 23.64 -3.60
N PRO A 24 16.46 22.99 -3.17
CA PRO A 24 16.51 21.96 -2.14
C PRO A 24 16.83 20.53 -2.61
N ILE A 25 16.82 20.24 -3.93
CA ILE A 25 16.99 18.87 -4.44
C ILE A 25 18.48 18.51 -4.46
N ILE A 26 18.91 17.64 -3.54
CA ILE A 26 20.31 17.20 -3.38
C ILE A 26 20.62 15.85 -4.06
N LEU A 27 19.60 15.10 -4.47
CA LEU A 27 19.73 13.78 -5.09
C LEU A 27 18.50 13.46 -5.95
N SER A 28 18.65 12.56 -6.91
CA SER A 28 17.54 12.06 -7.74
C SER A 28 17.65 10.55 -7.93
N GLN A 29 16.52 9.85 -7.97
CA GLN A 29 16.50 8.41 -8.25
C GLN A 29 15.96 8.16 -9.64
N ILE A 30 16.63 7.28 -10.40
CA ILE A 30 16.09 6.70 -11.62
C ILE A 30 15.74 5.24 -11.35
N GLU A 31 14.59 4.80 -11.86
CA GLU A 31 14.02 3.48 -11.54
C GLU A 31 13.74 3.24 -10.04
N ASN A 32 13.17 2.08 -9.70
CA ASN A 32 12.96 1.67 -8.32
C ASN A 32 13.05 0.15 -8.15
N GLU A 33 13.98 -0.32 -7.31
CA GLU A 33 14.21 -1.74 -7.01
C GLU A 33 14.30 -2.64 -8.25
N TYR A 34 14.97 -2.16 -9.30
CA TYR A 34 15.04 -2.87 -10.57
C TYR A 34 15.99 -4.08 -10.54
N GLY A 35 16.99 -4.12 -9.67
CA GLY A 35 17.99 -5.21 -9.64
C GLY A 35 17.40 -6.63 -9.57
N PRO A 36 16.43 -6.92 -8.68
CA PRO A 36 15.72 -8.21 -8.68
C PRO A 36 14.97 -8.53 -9.99
N VAL A 37 14.49 -7.51 -10.69
CA VAL A 37 13.81 -7.63 -12.00
C VAL A 37 14.85 -7.88 -13.11
N GLU A 38 15.93 -7.09 -13.12
CA GLU A 38 17.08 -7.25 -14.01
C GLU A 38 17.61 -8.68 -13.98
N TRP A 39 17.85 -9.21 -12.78
CA TRP A 39 18.37 -10.56 -12.59
C TRP A 39 17.49 -11.61 -13.28
N LYS A 40 16.16 -11.46 -13.19
CA LYS A 40 15.20 -12.40 -13.79
C LYS A 40 15.04 -12.22 -15.30
N ILE A 41 15.18 -11.00 -15.81
CA ILE A 41 15.04 -10.69 -17.25
C ILE A 41 16.36 -10.95 -18.00
N GLY A 42 17.51 -10.90 -17.32
CA GLY A 42 18.82 -11.21 -17.88
C GLY A 42 19.38 -10.07 -18.75
N ALA A 43 20.00 -10.42 -19.88
CA ALA A 43 20.73 -9.47 -20.72
C ALA A 43 19.92 -8.23 -21.17
N PRO A 44 18.62 -8.34 -21.56
CA PRO A 44 17.82 -7.16 -21.85
C PRO A 44 17.63 -6.24 -20.65
N GLY A 45 17.54 -6.79 -19.44
CA GLY A 45 17.45 -6.00 -18.21
C GLY A 45 18.73 -5.22 -17.94
N LYS A 46 19.90 -5.84 -18.13
CA LYS A 46 21.21 -5.17 -18.01
C LYS A 46 21.33 -3.99 -18.97
N ALA A 47 21.02 -4.22 -20.24
CA ALA A 47 21.05 -3.18 -21.26
C ALA A 47 20.09 -2.01 -20.94
N TYR A 48 18.92 -2.33 -20.36
CA TYR A 48 17.98 -1.32 -19.90
C TYR A 48 18.50 -0.52 -18.70
N ALA A 49 19.08 -1.18 -17.69
CA ALA A 49 19.63 -0.51 -16.51
C ALA A 49 20.77 0.45 -16.89
N GLU A 50 21.67 0.02 -17.78
CA GLU A 50 22.73 0.86 -18.35
C GLU A 50 22.16 2.07 -19.12
N TRP A 51 21.15 1.84 -19.95
CA TRP A 51 20.47 2.91 -20.70
C TRP A 51 19.77 3.91 -19.76
N ALA A 52 19.04 3.43 -18.75
CA ALA A 52 18.28 4.26 -17.83
C ALA A 52 19.21 5.18 -17.01
N ALA A 53 20.30 4.60 -16.50
CA ALA A 53 21.33 5.34 -15.79
C ALA A 53 22.01 6.39 -16.67
N SER A 54 22.43 6.00 -17.88
CA SER A 54 23.08 6.91 -18.84
C SER A 54 22.15 8.05 -19.25
N MET A 55 20.88 7.75 -19.49
CA MET A 55 19.84 8.75 -19.79
C MET A 55 19.69 9.75 -18.65
N ALA A 56 19.55 9.28 -17.41
CA ALA A 56 19.36 10.13 -16.24
C ALA A 56 20.56 11.06 -15.99
N VAL A 57 21.78 10.51 -16.03
CA VAL A 57 23.02 11.28 -15.88
C VAL A 57 23.16 12.33 -16.97
N GLY A 58 22.83 11.97 -18.22
CA GLY A 58 22.84 12.88 -19.37
C GLY A 58 21.89 14.07 -19.25
N LEU A 59 20.91 14.05 -18.34
CA LEU A 59 20.04 15.21 -18.09
C LEU A 59 20.75 16.34 -17.33
N GLY A 60 21.93 16.10 -16.77
CA GLY A 60 22.80 17.14 -16.19
C GLY A 60 22.11 17.94 -15.08
N THR A 61 21.57 17.27 -14.07
CA THR A 61 20.92 17.90 -12.89
C THR A 61 21.91 18.66 -12.00
N GLY A 62 23.21 18.34 -12.09
CA GLY A 62 24.26 18.91 -11.24
C GLY A 62 24.30 18.34 -9.83
N VAL A 63 23.45 17.35 -9.53
CA VAL A 63 23.43 16.62 -8.25
C VAL A 63 23.49 15.10 -8.48
N PRO A 64 23.92 14.29 -7.50
CA PRO A 64 24.05 12.85 -7.67
C PRO A 64 22.74 12.13 -8.05
N TRP A 65 22.90 11.04 -8.81
CA TRP A 65 21.84 10.10 -9.10
C TRP A 65 22.02 8.79 -8.33
N ILE A 66 20.91 8.21 -7.89
CA ILE A 66 20.88 6.97 -7.12
C ILE A 66 19.98 5.91 -7.78
N MET A 67 20.21 4.63 -7.45
CA MET A 67 19.33 3.51 -7.77
C MET A 67 19.24 2.57 -6.56
N CYS A 68 18.03 2.31 -6.06
CA CYS A 68 17.81 1.44 -4.92
C CYS A 68 17.74 -0.05 -5.30
N LYS A 69 18.26 -0.93 -4.44
CA LYS A 69 18.38 -2.39 -4.67
C LYS A 69 18.94 -2.75 -6.06
N GLN A 70 19.96 -1.99 -6.47
CA GLN A 70 20.62 -2.17 -7.75
C GLN A 70 22.09 -2.48 -7.50
N GLU A 71 22.47 -3.76 -7.51
CA GLU A 71 23.83 -4.17 -7.10
C GLU A 71 24.91 -3.64 -8.04
N HIS A 72 24.64 -3.69 -9.34
CA HIS A 72 25.53 -3.16 -10.38
C HIS A 72 24.96 -1.86 -10.95
N VAL A 73 25.70 -0.76 -10.84
CA VAL A 73 25.33 0.53 -11.42
C VAL A 73 26.51 1.18 -12.15
N PRO A 74 26.29 1.74 -13.36
CA PRO A 74 27.34 2.45 -14.06
C PRO A 74 27.72 3.73 -13.32
N ASP A 75 28.99 4.13 -13.39
CA ASP A 75 29.40 5.43 -12.84
C ASP A 75 28.65 6.57 -13.57
N PRO A 76 28.29 7.66 -12.87
CA PRO A 76 28.55 7.98 -11.47
C PRO A 76 27.39 7.63 -10.51
N ILE A 77 26.49 6.71 -10.86
CA ILE A 77 25.32 6.36 -10.02
C ILE A 77 25.77 5.75 -8.69
N ILE A 78 25.04 6.05 -7.62
CA ILE A 78 25.22 5.42 -6.31
C ILE A 78 24.11 4.40 -6.07
N ASN A 79 24.48 3.15 -5.82
CA ASN A 79 23.52 2.13 -5.40
C ASN A 79 23.17 2.28 -3.92
N THR A 80 21.91 2.02 -3.57
CA THR A 80 21.38 2.21 -2.21
C THR A 80 20.61 0.99 -1.71
N CYS A 81 20.35 0.96 -0.40
CA CYS A 81 19.63 -0.13 0.27
C CYS A 81 18.22 0.28 0.70
N ASN A 82 17.31 -0.69 0.68
CA ASN A 82 15.94 -0.61 1.20
C ASN A 82 15.68 -1.81 2.12
N GLY A 83 14.96 -1.62 3.22
CA GLY A 83 14.63 -2.69 4.13
C GLY A 83 14.27 -2.24 5.54
N PHE A 84 14.07 -3.22 6.43
CA PHE A 84 13.99 -2.97 7.88
C PHE A 84 15.37 -2.71 8.50
N TYR A 85 16.42 -3.31 7.94
CA TYR A 85 17.81 -3.14 8.35
C TYR A 85 18.71 -3.13 7.10
N CYS A 86 19.68 -2.20 7.07
CA CYS A 86 20.66 -2.07 5.99
C CYS A 86 22.10 -1.96 6.52
N GLU A 87 22.37 -2.34 7.77
CA GLU A 87 23.69 -2.20 8.38
C GLU A 87 24.78 -2.98 7.65
N ARG A 88 24.41 -4.08 6.97
CA ARG A 88 25.32 -4.95 6.20
C ARG A 88 25.46 -4.56 4.74
N PHE A 89 24.64 -3.63 4.25
CA PHE A 89 24.76 -3.15 2.87
C PHE A 89 26.11 -2.46 2.70
N GLU A 90 26.82 -2.77 1.62
CA GLU A 90 27.99 -2.02 1.19
C GLU A 90 27.75 -1.53 -0.24
N PRO A 91 28.07 -0.26 -0.55
CA PRO A 91 27.98 0.24 -1.91
C PRO A 91 28.96 -0.53 -2.81
N GLU A 92 28.66 -0.61 -4.11
CA GLU A 92 29.45 -1.41 -5.07
C GLU A 92 30.92 -0.97 -5.13
N LYS A 93 31.20 0.30 -4.86
CA LYS A 93 32.54 0.88 -4.82
C LYS A 93 32.80 1.58 -3.49
N GLN A 94 34.00 1.40 -2.94
CA GLN A 94 34.38 1.95 -1.63
C GLN A 94 34.38 3.49 -1.55
N ASN A 95 34.46 4.18 -2.70
CA ASN A 95 34.41 5.63 -2.79
C ASN A 95 32.99 6.21 -2.87
N ARG A 96 31.95 5.37 -2.87
CA ARG A 96 30.56 5.79 -2.85
C ARG A 96 30.04 5.81 -1.40
N PRO A 97 29.18 6.77 -1.03
CA PRO A 97 28.59 6.81 0.30
C PRO A 97 27.62 5.64 0.51
N LYS A 98 27.56 5.13 1.74
CA LYS A 98 26.59 4.11 2.14
C LYS A 98 25.26 4.79 2.49
N MET A 99 24.24 4.52 1.67
CA MET A 99 22.94 5.21 1.72
C MET A 99 21.77 4.21 1.86
N TRP A 100 20.83 4.55 2.74
CA TRP A 100 19.60 3.80 3.00
C TRP A 100 18.39 4.64 2.60
N THR A 101 17.82 4.31 1.45
CA THR A 101 16.74 5.07 0.80
C THR A 101 15.35 4.75 1.35
N GLU A 102 15.15 3.54 1.88
CA GLU A 102 13.89 3.16 2.51
C GLU A 102 14.12 2.38 3.81
N LEU A 103 14.19 3.09 4.93
CA LEU A 103 14.01 2.52 6.25
C LEU A 103 12.51 2.33 6.47
N TRP A 104 12.05 1.08 6.34
CA TRP A 104 10.63 0.77 6.49
C TRP A 104 10.15 1.03 7.93
N THR A 105 9.30 2.04 8.12
CA THR A 105 8.84 2.49 9.46
C THR A 105 7.71 1.65 10.05
N GLY A 106 7.19 0.73 9.25
CA GLY A 106 6.13 -0.21 9.50
C GLY A 106 5.88 -0.97 8.19
N TRP A 107 4.62 -1.11 7.78
CA TRP A 107 4.26 -1.70 6.49
C TRP A 107 2.92 -1.13 6.01
N PHE A 108 2.58 -1.29 4.74
CA PHE A 108 1.29 -0.84 4.23
C PHE A 108 0.14 -1.68 4.78
N THR A 109 -1.04 -1.06 4.92
CA THR A 109 -2.26 -1.77 5.28
C THR A 109 -2.89 -2.37 4.02
N GLU A 110 -3.29 -3.63 4.09
CA GLU A 110 -4.04 -4.33 3.04
C GLU A 110 -5.49 -4.52 3.47
N PHE A 111 -6.44 -4.31 2.56
CA PHE A 111 -7.82 -4.70 2.81
C PHE A 111 -7.89 -6.22 3.09
N GLY A 112 -8.41 -6.59 4.26
CA GLY A 112 -8.57 -7.97 4.69
C GLY A 112 -7.42 -8.54 5.53
N LEU A 113 -6.33 -7.80 5.75
CA LEU A 113 -5.25 -8.20 6.65
C LEU A 113 -5.16 -7.32 7.90
N ALA A 114 -4.56 -7.88 8.95
CA ALA A 114 -4.22 -7.19 10.19
C ALA A 114 -3.24 -6.03 9.97
N VAL A 115 -3.43 -4.93 10.71
CA VAL A 115 -2.70 -3.67 10.53
C VAL A 115 -1.30 -3.79 11.10
N PRO A 116 -0.23 -3.59 10.30
CA PRO A 116 1.14 -3.78 10.73
C PRO A 116 1.71 -2.56 11.46
N HIS A 117 2.55 -2.80 12.47
CA HIS A 117 3.26 -1.78 13.25
C HIS A 117 4.74 -2.15 13.40
N ARG A 118 5.62 -1.17 13.65
CA ARG A 118 7.02 -1.40 14.01
C ARG A 118 7.38 -0.59 15.25
N PRO A 119 7.91 -1.23 16.31
CA PRO A 119 8.32 -0.53 17.53
C PRO A 119 9.35 0.58 17.27
N ALA A 120 9.22 1.70 18.00
CA ALA A 120 10.11 2.85 17.86
C ALA A 120 11.56 2.51 18.24
N GLU A 121 11.73 1.63 19.22
CA GLU A 121 13.01 1.19 19.75
C GLU A 121 13.78 0.36 18.74
N ASP A 122 13.11 -0.56 18.05
CA ASP A 122 13.70 -1.33 16.95
C ASP A 122 14.11 -0.43 15.79
N MET A 123 13.26 0.54 15.44
CA MET A 123 13.56 1.50 14.38
C MET A 123 14.78 2.36 14.73
N ALA A 124 14.87 2.87 15.98
CA ALA A 124 16.05 3.59 16.46
C ALA A 124 17.30 2.71 16.44
N PHE A 125 17.17 1.46 16.89
CA PHE A 125 18.26 0.49 16.87
C PHE A 125 18.76 0.25 15.44
N ALA A 126 17.85 0.05 14.49
CA ALA A 126 18.21 -0.17 13.09
C ALA A 126 18.97 1.02 12.48
N VAL A 127 18.51 2.24 12.75
CA VAL A 127 19.19 3.48 12.31
C VAL A 127 20.60 3.56 12.91
N LEU A 128 20.76 3.34 14.21
CA LEU A 128 22.07 3.41 14.86
C LEU A 128 23.01 2.30 14.40
N ARG A 129 22.49 1.10 14.17
CA ARG A 129 23.26 -0.03 13.65
C ARG A 129 23.81 0.27 12.26
N PHE A 130 23.06 1.02 11.44
CA PHE A 130 23.51 1.51 10.15
C PHE A 130 24.55 2.63 10.27
N ILE A 131 24.28 3.67 11.06
CA ILE A 131 25.17 4.83 11.23
C ILE A 131 26.52 4.42 11.84
N GLN A 132 26.50 3.60 12.90
CA GLN A 132 27.74 3.16 13.55
C GLN A 132 28.65 2.38 12.58
N ASN A 133 28.07 1.76 11.54
CA ASN A 133 28.76 1.03 10.49
C ASN A 133 28.85 1.84 9.17
N ARG A 134 29.31 3.10 9.29
CA ARG A 134 29.61 4.03 8.16
C ARG A 134 28.40 4.50 7.35
N GLY A 135 27.18 4.26 7.84
CA GLY A 135 25.96 4.78 7.23
C GLY A 135 25.91 6.30 7.24
N SER A 136 25.64 6.91 6.08
CA SER A 136 25.76 8.37 5.89
C SER A 136 24.48 9.06 5.41
N PHE A 137 23.48 8.28 4.98
CA PHE A 137 22.16 8.76 4.59
C PHE A 137 21.10 7.74 5.01
N VAL A 138 20.05 8.19 5.70
CA VAL A 138 18.91 7.35 6.09
C VAL A 138 17.62 8.11 5.80
N ASN A 139 16.72 7.51 5.04
CA ASN A 139 15.40 8.05 4.76
C ASN A 139 14.30 7.13 5.34
N TYR A 140 13.37 7.70 6.10
CA TYR A 140 12.22 7.00 6.65
C TYR A 140 11.16 6.77 5.57
N TYR A 141 10.90 5.51 5.22
CA TYR A 141 9.80 5.13 4.34
C TYR A 141 8.71 4.45 5.19
N MET A 142 7.67 5.13 5.65
CA MET A 142 7.34 6.54 5.44
C MET A 142 7.63 7.38 6.69
N TYR A 143 8.02 8.65 6.49
CA TYR A 143 7.98 9.65 7.56
C TYR A 143 6.56 10.17 7.81
N HIS A 144 5.80 10.38 6.73
CA HIS A 144 4.35 10.56 6.71
C HIS A 144 3.81 9.73 5.54
N GLY A 145 2.93 8.78 5.84
CA GLY A 145 2.36 7.89 4.83
C GLY A 145 1.13 8.49 4.13
N GLY A 146 0.19 9.02 4.92
CA GLY A 146 -1.01 9.69 4.43
C GLY A 146 -2.09 8.75 3.90
N THR A 147 -2.82 9.20 2.88
CA THR A 147 -4.02 8.53 2.36
C THR A 147 -3.96 8.37 0.83
N ASN A 148 -4.29 7.18 0.35
CA ASN A 148 -4.54 6.88 -1.05
C ASN A 148 -5.89 7.44 -1.51
N PHE A 149 -5.98 8.77 -1.68
CA PHE A 149 -7.21 9.43 -2.14
C PHE A 149 -7.60 9.01 -3.56
N GLY A 150 -8.89 9.14 -3.87
CA GLY A 150 -9.40 8.78 -5.18
C GLY A 150 -9.35 7.29 -5.44
N ARG A 151 -9.37 6.92 -6.72
CA ARG A 151 -9.37 5.51 -7.14
C ARG A 151 -8.08 5.09 -7.85
N THR A 152 -7.34 6.02 -8.42
CA THR A 152 -6.07 5.78 -9.12
C THR A 152 -4.85 5.86 -8.21
N SER A 153 -5.06 5.72 -6.89
CA SER A 153 -4.01 5.66 -5.87
C SER A 153 -4.04 4.30 -5.19
N GLY A 154 -2.87 3.80 -4.81
CA GLY A 154 -2.69 2.48 -4.19
C GLY A 154 -3.01 1.30 -5.13
N GLY A 155 -2.71 0.10 -4.67
CA GLY A 155 -3.09 -1.15 -5.34
C GLY A 155 -1.97 -2.19 -5.43
N PRO A 156 -2.32 -3.46 -5.70
CA PRO A 156 -3.67 -4.00 -5.62
C PRO A 156 -4.01 -4.32 -4.15
N PHE A 157 -5.28 -4.17 -3.74
CA PHE A 157 -5.78 -4.41 -2.37
C PHE A 157 -5.15 -3.56 -1.24
N ILE A 158 -4.23 -2.65 -1.55
CA ILE A 158 -3.76 -1.64 -0.59
C ILE A 158 -4.95 -0.83 -0.10
N ALA A 159 -5.04 -0.65 1.22
CA ALA A 159 -6.09 0.12 1.86
C ALA A 159 -6.04 1.60 1.44
N THR A 160 -7.13 2.33 1.68
CA THR A 160 -7.15 3.78 1.45
C THR A 160 -6.20 4.47 2.44
N SER A 161 -6.13 3.98 3.68
CA SER A 161 -5.08 4.40 4.62
C SER A 161 -3.71 3.91 4.14
N TYR A 162 -2.74 4.82 4.08
CA TYR A 162 -1.33 4.52 3.86
C TYR A 162 -0.48 4.92 5.06
N ASP A 163 -1.04 4.87 6.28
CA ASP A 163 -0.42 5.30 7.55
C ASP A 163 1.01 4.77 7.76
N TYR A 164 1.26 3.51 7.41
CA TYR A 164 2.56 2.84 7.48
C TYR A 164 3.15 2.73 8.90
N ASP A 165 2.38 3.01 9.95
CA ASP A 165 2.87 3.24 11.32
C ASP A 165 3.95 4.33 11.35
N ALA A 166 3.85 5.32 10.45
CA ALA A 166 4.85 6.36 10.26
C ALA A 166 4.98 7.30 11.49
N PRO A 167 6.13 7.98 11.68
CA PRO A 167 6.31 8.99 12.71
C PRO A 167 5.24 10.09 12.71
N LEU A 168 4.77 10.52 11.53
CA LEU A 168 3.53 11.27 11.40
C LEU A 168 2.45 10.33 10.90
N ASP A 169 1.35 10.22 11.63
CA ASP A 169 0.24 9.34 11.25
C ASP A 169 -0.44 9.80 9.95
N GLU A 170 -1.40 9.01 9.47
CA GLU A 170 -2.22 9.33 8.29
C GLU A 170 -2.81 10.75 8.31
N TYR A 171 -3.16 11.25 9.49
CA TYR A 171 -3.83 12.53 9.70
C TYR A 171 -2.84 13.68 9.93
N GLY A 172 -1.54 13.42 9.85
CA GLY A 172 -0.47 14.39 10.03
C GLY A 172 -0.14 14.70 11.49
N LEU A 173 -0.65 13.91 12.43
CA LEU A 173 -0.37 14.07 13.86
C LEU A 173 0.91 13.31 14.24
N PRO A 174 1.74 13.85 15.16
CA PRO A 174 2.88 13.11 15.69
C PRO A 174 2.45 11.82 16.40
N ARG A 175 2.96 10.68 15.91
CA ARG A 175 2.76 9.37 16.51
C ARG A 175 3.76 9.18 17.65
N GLU A 176 3.36 9.48 18.87
CA GLU A 176 4.22 9.27 20.04
C GLU A 176 4.11 7.85 20.61
N PRO A 177 5.21 7.25 21.07
CA PRO A 177 6.52 7.87 21.31
C PRO A 177 7.46 7.82 20.08
N LYS A 178 7.02 7.27 18.95
CA LYS A 178 7.87 7.03 17.76
C LYS A 178 8.48 8.32 17.22
N TRP A 179 7.66 9.36 17.04
CA TRP A 179 8.12 10.65 16.54
C TRP A 179 9.15 11.30 17.47
N GLY A 180 8.82 11.44 18.76
CA GLY A 180 9.70 12.05 19.76
C GLY A 180 10.99 11.26 19.95
N HIS A 181 10.92 9.94 19.92
CA HIS A 181 12.10 9.07 20.03
C HIS A 181 13.04 9.23 18.83
N MET A 182 12.52 9.32 17.61
CA MET A 182 13.35 9.62 16.43
C MET A 182 13.92 11.03 16.46
N ARG A 183 13.13 12.02 16.90
CA ARG A 183 13.63 13.39 17.08
C ARG A 183 14.83 13.44 18.01
N ASP A 184 14.76 12.74 19.14
CA ASP A 184 15.83 12.75 20.15
C ASP A 184 17.04 11.91 19.72
N LEU A 185 16.82 10.82 18.98
CA LEU A 185 17.85 10.10 18.22
C LEU A 185 18.60 11.05 17.28
N HIS A 186 17.89 11.82 16.44
CA HIS A 186 18.51 12.74 15.48
C HIS A 186 19.35 13.81 16.16
N LYS A 187 18.85 14.39 17.25
CA LYS A 187 19.62 15.34 18.07
C LYS A 187 20.92 14.71 18.57
N ALA A 188 20.87 13.48 19.05
CA ALA A 188 22.05 12.77 19.53
C ALA A 188 23.05 12.46 18.40
N VAL A 189 22.58 12.05 17.21
CA VAL A 189 23.43 11.88 16.02
C VAL A 189 24.07 13.20 15.60
N LYS A 190 23.33 14.32 15.65
CA LYS A 190 23.87 15.65 15.33
C LYS A 190 24.98 16.09 16.28
N LEU A 191 24.92 15.73 17.56
CA LEU A 191 26.04 15.95 18.49
C LEU A 191 27.30 15.14 18.12
N CYS A 192 27.14 14.02 17.40
CA CYS A 192 28.24 13.18 16.92
C CYS A 192 28.75 13.55 15.51
N GLU A 193 28.02 14.39 14.77
CA GLU A 193 28.27 14.68 13.35
C GLU A 193 29.73 15.11 13.05
N PRO A 194 30.38 16.00 13.82
CA PRO A 194 31.77 16.36 13.56
C PRO A 194 32.74 15.18 13.57
N ALA A 195 32.53 14.18 14.44
CA ALA A 195 33.35 12.97 14.47
C ALA A 195 32.94 11.98 13.37
N LEU A 196 31.63 11.84 13.09
CA LEU A 196 31.10 10.95 12.05
C LEU A 196 31.60 11.32 10.64
N VAL A 197 31.70 12.62 10.33
CA VAL A 197 32.10 13.10 9.00
C VAL A 197 33.62 13.22 8.80
N SER A 198 34.42 12.97 9.84
CA SER A 198 35.87 13.16 9.81
C SER A 198 36.68 11.92 10.18
N ALA A 199 36.02 10.79 10.48
CA ALA A 199 36.69 9.54 10.82
C ALA A 199 35.88 8.33 10.34
N ASN A 200 36.56 7.20 10.15
CA ASN A 200 35.91 5.89 10.05
C ASN A 200 35.81 5.26 11.46
N PRO A 201 34.83 4.38 11.70
CA PRO A 201 34.69 3.72 12.99
C PRO A 201 35.82 2.71 13.22
N ASN A 202 36.39 2.72 14.43
CA ASN A 202 37.17 1.63 14.97
C ASN A 202 36.26 0.74 15.84
N VAL A 203 36.19 -0.55 15.53
CA VAL A 203 35.28 -1.50 16.19
C VAL A 203 36.04 -2.28 17.26
N THR A 204 35.57 -2.22 18.49
CA THR A 204 36.13 -2.97 19.63
C THR A 204 35.06 -3.90 20.21
N ARG A 205 35.41 -5.17 20.42
CA ARG A 205 34.53 -6.12 21.08
C ARG A 205 34.48 -5.85 22.58
N LEU A 206 33.29 -5.65 23.14
CA LEU A 206 33.08 -5.44 24.58
C LEU A 206 32.59 -6.69 25.31
N GLY A 207 32.06 -7.66 24.56
CA GLY A 207 31.51 -8.90 25.11
C GLY A 207 31.16 -9.90 24.01
N LYS A 208 30.38 -10.93 24.34
CA LYS A 208 30.01 -11.97 23.37
C LYS A 208 29.22 -11.38 22.19
N ASN A 209 28.22 -10.55 22.51
CA ASN A 209 27.27 -9.90 21.60
C ASN A 209 27.29 -8.37 21.73
N GLN A 210 28.38 -7.80 22.24
CA GLN A 210 28.51 -6.37 22.53
C GLN A 210 29.73 -5.78 21.84
N GLU A 211 29.56 -4.59 21.26
CA GLU A 211 30.59 -3.89 20.49
C GLU A 211 30.59 -2.40 20.83
N ALA A 212 31.75 -1.77 20.75
CA ALA A 212 31.92 -0.33 20.65
C ALA A 212 32.35 0.04 19.23
N HIS A 213 31.65 0.99 18.62
CA HIS A 213 32.04 1.60 17.35
C HIS A 213 32.46 3.04 17.65
N VAL A 214 33.75 3.34 17.50
CA VAL A 214 34.35 4.63 17.91
C VAL A 214 34.84 5.41 16.70
N PHE A 215 34.27 6.58 16.49
CA PHE A 215 34.73 7.57 15.52
C PHE A 215 35.61 8.56 16.25
N LYS A 216 36.90 8.59 15.91
CA LYS A 216 37.86 9.50 16.51
C LYS A 216 38.67 10.18 15.42
N SER A 217 38.55 11.50 15.31
CA SER A 217 39.29 12.29 14.33
C SER A 217 40.66 12.69 14.87
N ASP A 218 41.58 13.01 13.96
CA ASP A 218 42.90 13.56 14.31
C ASP A 218 42.79 14.94 14.99
N SER A 219 41.71 15.68 14.71
CA SER A 219 41.37 16.95 15.37
C SER A 219 40.83 16.79 16.79
N GLY A 220 40.66 15.55 17.28
CA GLY A 220 40.23 15.25 18.65
C GLY A 220 38.72 15.11 18.85
N ALA A 221 37.90 15.24 17.80
CA ALA A 221 36.47 14.94 17.89
C ALA A 221 36.28 13.43 18.11
N CYS A 222 35.36 13.07 19.01
CA CYS A 222 35.10 11.67 19.35
C CYS A 222 33.60 11.41 19.45
N ALA A 223 33.14 10.29 18.91
CA ALA A 223 31.81 9.75 19.14
C ALA A 223 31.89 8.22 19.30
N ALA A 224 31.17 7.66 20.26
CA ALA A 224 31.11 6.22 20.46
C ALA A 224 29.66 5.71 20.45
N PHE A 225 29.47 4.54 19.84
CA PHE A 225 28.22 3.79 19.84
C PHE A 225 28.46 2.46 20.55
N LEU A 226 27.76 2.21 21.66
CA LEU A 226 27.88 0.98 22.43
C LEU A 226 26.66 0.11 22.16
N ALA A 227 26.86 -0.99 21.44
CA ALA A 227 25.82 -1.88 20.97
C ALA A 227 25.71 -3.14 21.84
N ASN A 228 24.47 -3.54 22.13
CA ASN A 228 24.12 -4.86 22.65
C ASN A 228 23.16 -5.54 21.68
N TYR A 229 23.64 -6.59 21.01
CA TYR A 229 22.86 -7.38 20.06
C TYR A 229 22.11 -8.55 20.72
N ASP A 230 22.26 -8.75 22.03
CA ASP A 230 21.49 -9.75 22.76
C ASP A 230 20.01 -9.35 22.76
N GLU A 231 19.12 -10.28 22.39
CA GLU A 231 17.69 -10.00 22.25
C GLU A 231 16.93 -10.12 23.58
N GLN A 232 17.57 -10.67 24.62
CA GLN A 232 16.88 -11.05 25.86
C GLN A 232 17.44 -10.33 27.09
N TYR A 233 18.75 -10.11 27.15
CA TYR A 233 19.41 -9.70 28.38
C TYR A 233 20.05 -8.32 28.32
N THR A 234 19.83 -7.54 29.38
CA THR A 234 20.64 -6.34 29.66
C THR A 234 22.05 -6.79 30.02
N VAL A 235 23.06 -6.18 29.38
CA VAL A 235 24.46 -6.50 29.63
C VAL A 235 25.20 -5.26 30.11
N LYS A 236 25.98 -5.43 31.19
CA LYS A 236 26.91 -4.42 31.65
C LYS A 236 28.23 -4.57 30.90
N VAL A 237 28.72 -3.49 30.31
CA VAL A 237 30.01 -3.44 29.59
C VAL A 237 30.93 -2.38 30.20
N ASN A 238 32.24 -2.61 30.13
CA ASN A 238 33.24 -1.59 30.45
C ASN A 238 33.74 -0.96 29.15
N PHE A 239 33.61 0.36 29.02
CA PHE A 239 34.16 1.14 27.92
C PHE A 239 34.99 2.28 28.50
N TRP A 240 36.30 2.26 28.24
CA TRP A 240 37.28 3.25 28.74
C TRP A 240 37.15 3.54 30.24
N ASN A 241 37.20 2.49 31.05
CA ASN A 241 37.11 2.53 32.52
C ASN A 241 35.78 3.04 33.08
N THR A 242 34.74 3.13 32.25
CA THR A 242 33.38 3.47 32.67
C THR A 242 32.44 2.31 32.40
N GLU A 243 31.58 1.97 33.36
CA GLU A 243 30.58 0.92 33.19
C GLU A 243 29.30 1.47 32.56
N TYR A 244 28.77 0.76 31.57
CA TYR A 244 27.49 1.10 30.92
C TYR A 244 26.56 -0.12 30.92
N ASN A 245 25.30 0.09 31.30
CA ASN A 245 24.25 -0.92 31.20
C ASN A 245 23.51 -0.76 29.86
N LEU A 246 23.65 -1.75 28.98
CA LEU A 246 23.01 -1.77 27.67
C LEU A 246 21.78 -2.68 27.70
N PRO A 247 20.54 -2.16 27.55
CA PRO A 247 19.36 -2.99 27.38
C PRO A 247 19.49 -4.00 26.22
N PRO A 248 18.64 -5.04 26.17
CA PRO A 248 18.59 -5.94 25.01
C PRO A 248 18.33 -5.15 23.74
N TRP A 249 18.90 -5.60 22.62
CA TRP A 249 18.65 -5.06 21.28
C TRP A 249 18.73 -3.53 21.23
N SER A 250 19.81 -2.97 21.77
CA SER A 250 19.95 -1.53 21.94
C SER A 250 21.34 -0.99 21.62
N ILE A 251 21.39 0.29 21.24
CA ILE A 251 22.63 1.04 21.03
C ILE A 251 22.57 2.33 21.83
N SER A 252 23.60 2.59 22.63
CA SER A 252 23.81 3.86 23.35
C SER A 252 24.74 4.79 22.56
N ILE A 253 24.44 6.09 22.50
CA ILE A 253 25.24 7.12 21.80
C ILE A 253 25.98 7.99 22.81
N LEU A 254 27.28 8.15 22.62
CA LEU A 254 28.16 8.95 23.47
C LEU A 254 28.90 10.02 22.63
N PRO A 255 28.35 11.23 22.48
CA PRO A 255 29.09 12.37 21.98
C PRO A 255 30.29 12.68 22.89
N GLY A 256 31.45 12.95 22.28
CA GLY A 256 32.71 13.10 23.01
C GLY A 256 33.22 11.81 23.65
N CYS A 257 32.60 10.65 23.39
CA CYS A 257 32.96 9.33 23.94
C CYS A 257 32.92 9.26 25.49
N LYS A 258 32.05 10.05 26.15
CA LYS A 258 31.98 10.13 27.62
C LYS A 258 30.60 9.75 28.18
N ASN A 259 29.59 10.56 27.91
CA ASN A 259 28.27 10.41 28.54
C ASN A 259 27.25 9.89 27.53
N VAL A 260 26.40 8.96 27.96
CA VAL A 260 25.27 8.50 27.15
C VAL A 260 24.21 9.60 27.12
N VAL A 261 23.86 10.08 25.92
CA VAL A 261 22.79 11.07 25.71
C VAL A 261 21.52 10.44 25.14
N PHE A 262 21.63 9.24 24.58
CA PHE A 262 20.52 8.50 23.99
C PHE A 262 20.80 7.00 24.03
N ASN A 263 19.76 6.18 24.23
CA ASN A 263 19.79 4.74 23.99
C ASN A 263 18.53 4.33 23.23
N SER A 264 18.68 3.51 22.19
CA SER A 264 17.56 3.16 21.31
C SER A 264 16.40 2.44 22.00
N ALA A 265 16.62 1.77 23.14
CA ALA A 265 15.58 1.05 23.88
C ALA A 265 15.06 1.82 25.11
N ARG A 266 15.55 3.04 25.37
CA ARG A 266 15.08 3.88 26.47
C ARG A 266 14.24 5.03 25.92
N LEU A 267 12.93 4.83 25.87
CA LEU A 267 11.98 5.85 25.41
C LEU A 267 11.98 7.06 26.35
N GLY A 268 12.31 8.24 25.82
CA GLY A 268 12.24 9.51 26.54
C GLY A 268 10.93 10.27 26.32
N ALA A 269 10.21 9.97 25.24
CA ALA A 269 8.93 10.60 24.90
C ALA A 269 7.75 9.86 25.56
N GLN A 270 6.72 10.61 25.96
CA GLN A 270 5.48 10.03 26.49
C GLN A 270 4.66 9.44 25.35
N SER A 271 4.19 8.20 25.48
CA SER A 271 3.28 7.59 24.53
C SER A 271 1.92 8.31 24.51
N THR A 272 1.35 8.49 23.32
CA THR A 272 -0.02 9.00 23.16
C THR A 272 -0.91 7.91 22.60
N VAL A 273 -2.20 7.91 23.00
CA VAL A 273 -3.21 7.03 22.43
C VAL A 273 -4.14 7.88 21.59
N MET A 274 -4.16 7.60 20.28
CA MET A 274 -5.06 8.26 19.36
C MET A 274 -6.49 7.78 19.57
N ASN A 275 -7.45 8.70 19.53
CA ASN A 275 -8.86 8.37 19.71
C ASN A 275 -9.72 9.05 18.66
N MET A 276 -10.64 8.29 18.06
CA MET A 276 -11.62 8.77 17.10
C MET A 276 -12.96 8.97 17.82
N THR A 277 -13.31 10.23 18.11
CA THR A 277 -14.55 10.57 18.83
C THR A 277 -15.64 11.04 17.88
N PRO A 278 -16.89 10.52 17.99
CA PRO A 278 -17.97 10.96 17.12
C PRO A 278 -18.35 12.43 17.38
N VAL A 279 -18.16 13.29 16.36
CA VAL A 279 -18.59 14.71 16.39
C VAL A 279 -19.96 14.92 15.73
N ILE A 280 -20.32 14.08 14.76
CA ILE A 280 -21.66 14.01 14.17
C ILE A 280 -22.22 12.63 14.48
N LYS A 281 -23.34 12.56 15.22
CA LYS A 281 -23.91 11.30 15.70
C LYS A 281 -24.69 10.54 14.64
N SER A 282 -25.31 11.24 13.71
CA SER A 282 -26.12 10.64 12.64
C SER A 282 -26.22 11.58 11.45
N PHE A 283 -26.43 10.97 10.28
CA PHE A 283 -26.70 11.68 9.03
C PHE A 283 -28.13 11.40 8.57
N SER A 284 -28.76 12.40 7.97
CA SER A 284 -30.02 12.23 7.25
C SER A 284 -29.71 11.78 5.83
N TRP A 285 -29.81 10.47 5.59
CA TRP A 285 -29.46 9.86 4.31
C TRP A 285 -30.60 9.92 3.30
N GLN A 286 -30.20 9.99 2.03
CA GLN A 286 -31.04 9.67 0.88
C GLN A 286 -30.34 8.56 0.06
N SER A 287 -31.11 7.73 -0.64
CA SER A 287 -30.58 6.62 -1.44
C SER A 287 -31.05 6.66 -2.89
N TYR A 288 -30.23 6.14 -3.79
CA TYR A 288 -30.57 5.88 -5.19
C TYR A 288 -30.06 4.49 -5.57
N GLU A 289 -30.95 3.66 -6.11
CA GLU A 289 -30.62 2.29 -6.53
C GLU A 289 -29.92 2.31 -7.89
N GLU A 290 -28.75 1.69 -7.94
CA GLU A 290 -27.99 1.50 -9.16
C GLU A 290 -28.54 0.26 -9.89
N GLU A 291 -29.16 0.50 -11.05
CA GLU A 291 -29.80 -0.54 -11.86
C GLU A 291 -28.80 -1.59 -12.35
N THR A 292 -29.19 -2.86 -12.27
CA THR A 292 -28.44 -3.94 -12.92
C THR A 292 -28.52 -3.83 -14.44
N VAL A 293 -27.42 -4.16 -15.12
CA VAL A 293 -27.31 -4.11 -16.58
C VAL A 293 -27.89 -5.40 -17.17
N SER A 294 -28.68 -5.29 -18.23
CA SER A 294 -29.09 -6.42 -19.05
C SER A 294 -28.32 -6.47 -20.36
N ALA A 295 -28.16 -7.68 -20.92
CA ALA A 295 -27.59 -7.86 -22.24
C ALA A 295 -28.37 -7.03 -23.30
N TYR A 296 -27.65 -6.51 -24.29
CA TYR A 296 -28.20 -5.72 -25.40
C TYR A 296 -28.94 -4.44 -24.97
N GLY A 297 -28.60 -3.89 -23.80
CA GLY A 297 -29.07 -2.57 -23.39
C GLY A 297 -28.49 -1.45 -24.27
N ASN A 298 -29.16 -0.30 -24.31
CA ASN A 298 -28.76 0.87 -25.12
C ASN A 298 -27.35 1.40 -24.80
N ASP A 299 -26.84 1.13 -23.60
CA ASP A 299 -25.53 1.55 -23.10
C ASP A 299 -24.51 0.39 -23.04
N THR A 300 -24.80 -0.71 -23.73
CA THR A 300 -23.93 -1.89 -23.82
C THR A 300 -23.39 -2.09 -25.23
N PHE A 301 -22.25 -2.78 -25.34
CA PHE A 301 -21.71 -3.25 -26.63
C PHE A 301 -21.42 -4.74 -26.58
N ALA A 302 -21.73 -5.46 -27.65
CA ALA A 302 -21.59 -6.91 -27.72
C ALA A 302 -20.27 -7.33 -28.40
N MET A 303 -19.64 -8.37 -27.86
CA MET A 303 -18.45 -9.00 -28.44
C MET A 303 -18.54 -10.52 -28.31
N LYS A 304 -17.92 -11.24 -29.25
CA LYS A 304 -17.81 -12.70 -29.17
C LYS A 304 -16.68 -13.10 -28.20
N GLY A 305 -17.03 -13.82 -27.15
CA GLY A 305 -16.12 -14.30 -26.12
C GLY A 305 -15.89 -13.33 -24.96
N LEU A 306 -15.02 -13.75 -24.03
CA LEU A 306 -14.68 -12.99 -22.81
C LEU A 306 -13.43 -12.12 -23.02
N TYR A 307 -13.54 -10.83 -22.67
CA TYR A 307 -12.47 -9.83 -22.79
C TYR A 307 -11.94 -9.35 -21.44
N GLU A 308 -10.64 -9.06 -21.39
CA GLU A 308 -9.93 -8.60 -20.20
C GLU A 308 -10.41 -7.20 -19.76
N GLN A 309 -10.53 -7.00 -18.44
CA GLN A 309 -11.16 -5.81 -17.88
C GLN A 309 -10.37 -4.53 -18.17
N LEU A 310 -9.07 -4.50 -17.91
CA LEU A 310 -8.24 -3.31 -18.08
C LEU A 310 -8.18 -2.85 -19.55
N ASN A 311 -8.24 -3.78 -20.49
CA ASN A 311 -8.30 -3.49 -21.91
C ASN A 311 -9.58 -2.74 -22.30
N LEU A 312 -10.72 -3.07 -21.70
CA LEU A 312 -12.00 -2.41 -21.98
C LEU A 312 -12.18 -1.12 -21.16
N THR A 313 -11.84 -1.13 -19.88
CA THR A 313 -12.06 0.02 -19.01
C THR A 313 -10.97 1.08 -19.14
N ARG A 314 -9.76 0.71 -19.59
CA ARG A 314 -8.57 1.58 -19.56
C ARG A 314 -8.34 2.22 -18.19
N ASP A 315 -8.71 1.50 -17.12
CA ASP A 315 -8.67 1.97 -15.73
C ASP A 315 -9.48 3.27 -15.47
N SER A 316 -10.44 3.61 -16.33
CA SER A 316 -11.33 4.76 -16.12
C SER A 316 -12.30 4.57 -14.94
N THR A 317 -12.51 3.31 -14.54
CA THR A 317 -13.43 2.88 -13.48
C THR A 317 -12.98 1.55 -12.89
N ASP A 318 -13.37 1.28 -11.64
CA ASP A 318 -13.16 -0.02 -11.00
C ASP A 318 -14.07 -1.12 -11.59
N TYR A 319 -15.14 -0.74 -12.31
CA TYR A 319 -16.28 -1.61 -12.60
C TYR A 319 -16.39 -1.99 -14.08
N LEU A 320 -16.59 -3.28 -14.36
CA LEU A 320 -16.95 -3.78 -15.69
C LEU A 320 -18.05 -4.83 -15.60
N TRP A 321 -19.13 -4.60 -16.34
CA TRP A 321 -20.22 -5.56 -16.49
C TRP A 321 -19.94 -6.51 -17.65
N TYR A 322 -20.16 -7.80 -17.42
CA TYR A 322 -20.20 -8.87 -18.42
C TYR A 322 -21.62 -9.46 -18.36
N THR A 323 -22.37 -9.38 -19.45
CA THR A 323 -23.78 -9.80 -19.46
C THR A 323 -24.08 -10.73 -20.63
N THR A 324 -24.88 -11.76 -20.40
CA THR A 324 -25.36 -12.68 -21.44
C THR A 324 -26.74 -13.21 -21.06
N ASP A 325 -27.50 -13.63 -22.05
CA ASP A 325 -28.81 -14.25 -21.86
C ASP A 325 -28.70 -15.77 -21.96
N ILE A 326 -29.25 -16.48 -20.97
CA ILE A 326 -29.32 -17.94 -20.92
C ILE A 326 -30.76 -18.36 -21.20
N THR A 327 -30.98 -18.98 -22.37
CA THR A 327 -32.31 -19.47 -22.76
C THR A 327 -32.47 -20.93 -22.34
N ILE A 328 -33.44 -21.18 -21.46
CA ILE A 328 -33.74 -22.50 -20.89
C ILE A 328 -35.01 -23.07 -21.52
N LYS A 329 -34.93 -24.31 -22.00
CA LYS A 329 -36.10 -24.99 -22.56
C LYS A 329 -37.08 -25.41 -21.46
N PRO A 330 -38.41 -25.41 -21.72
CA PRO A 330 -39.41 -25.79 -20.72
C PRO A 330 -39.32 -27.26 -20.23
N ASP A 331 -38.65 -28.14 -20.99
CA ASP A 331 -38.49 -29.56 -20.71
C ASP A 331 -37.22 -29.91 -19.92
N GLU A 332 -36.42 -28.92 -19.52
CA GLU A 332 -35.23 -29.11 -18.68
C GLU A 332 -35.59 -29.79 -17.35
N ALA A 333 -34.90 -30.89 -17.03
CA ALA A 333 -35.26 -31.76 -15.90
C ALA A 333 -35.20 -31.02 -14.55
N PHE A 334 -34.25 -30.09 -14.39
CA PHE A 334 -34.08 -29.31 -13.17
C PHE A 334 -35.32 -28.46 -12.80
N LEU A 335 -36.13 -28.06 -13.78
CA LEU A 335 -37.37 -27.30 -13.54
C LEU A 335 -38.40 -28.15 -12.79
N LYS A 336 -38.37 -29.48 -12.98
CA LYS A 336 -39.27 -30.43 -12.32
C LYS A 336 -38.71 -30.92 -10.99
N THR A 337 -37.39 -31.14 -10.92
CA THR A 337 -36.75 -31.74 -9.74
C THR A 337 -36.33 -30.72 -8.68
N GLY A 338 -36.23 -29.44 -9.04
CA GLY A 338 -35.67 -28.39 -8.16
C GLY A 338 -34.14 -28.47 -7.98
N GLN A 339 -33.46 -29.39 -8.69
CA GLN A 339 -32.00 -29.52 -8.67
C GLN A 339 -31.37 -28.55 -9.66
N TYR A 340 -31.32 -27.28 -9.27
CA TYR A 340 -30.87 -26.18 -10.12
C TYR A 340 -29.43 -26.35 -10.67
N PRO A 341 -29.16 -25.92 -11.92
CA PRO A 341 -27.84 -26.03 -12.53
C PRO A 341 -26.75 -25.27 -11.77
N LEU A 342 -25.54 -25.83 -11.73
CA LEU A 342 -24.35 -25.25 -11.10
C LEU A 342 -23.63 -24.34 -12.10
N LEU A 343 -23.55 -23.05 -11.80
CA LEU A 343 -22.72 -22.09 -12.51
C LEU A 343 -21.33 -22.02 -11.86
N THR A 344 -20.29 -22.11 -12.67
CA THR A 344 -18.90 -21.87 -12.27
C THR A 344 -18.28 -20.78 -13.14
N ILE A 345 -17.67 -19.78 -12.51
CA ILE A 345 -17.01 -18.65 -13.19
C ILE A 345 -15.58 -18.54 -12.67
N LEU A 346 -14.60 -18.57 -13.58
CA LEU A 346 -13.22 -18.20 -13.26
C LEU A 346 -12.96 -16.75 -13.68
N SER A 347 -12.38 -15.98 -12.75
CA SER A 347 -12.00 -14.58 -12.94
C SER A 347 -10.55 -14.38 -12.53
N ALA A 348 -9.84 -13.50 -13.24
CA ALA A 348 -8.51 -13.06 -12.86
C ALA A 348 -8.52 -12.13 -11.63
N GLY A 349 -9.71 -11.67 -11.20
CA GLY A 349 -9.92 -10.86 -10.00
C GLY A 349 -10.49 -9.48 -10.29
N HIS A 350 -10.68 -8.61 -9.30
CA HIS A 350 -10.31 -8.76 -7.88
C HIS A 350 -11.50 -9.06 -6.96
N ALA A 351 -12.71 -8.68 -7.38
CA ALA A 351 -13.98 -9.11 -6.80
C ALA A 351 -15.01 -9.32 -7.91
N LEU A 352 -15.99 -10.17 -7.65
CA LEU A 352 -17.04 -10.55 -8.60
C LEU A 352 -18.38 -10.64 -7.88
N HIS A 353 -19.36 -9.91 -8.40
CA HIS A 353 -20.76 -10.05 -8.03
C HIS A 353 -21.53 -10.73 -9.17
N VAL A 354 -22.33 -11.73 -8.85
CA VAL A 354 -23.11 -12.50 -9.82
C VAL A 354 -24.58 -12.17 -9.63
N PHE A 355 -25.22 -11.66 -10.68
CA PHE A 355 -26.63 -11.33 -10.70
C PHE A 355 -27.37 -12.24 -11.68
N LEU A 356 -28.53 -12.71 -11.26
CA LEU A 356 -29.46 -13.47 -12.09
C LEU A 356 -30.81 -12.76 -12.11
N ASN A 357 -31.29 -12.42 -13.30
CA ASN A 357 -32.56 -11.71 -13.49
C ASN A 357 -32.67 -10.43 -12.64
N GLY A 358 -31.55 -9.71 -12.49
CA GLY A 358 -31.43 -8.48 -11.71
C GLY A 358 -31.24 -8.68 -10.20
N GLN A 359 -31.26 -9.91 -9.69
CA GLN A 359 -31.06 -10.20 -8.26
C GLN A 359 -29.64 -10.71 -8.00
N LEU A 360 -29.00 -10.23 -6.94
CA LEU A 360 -27.68 -10.72 -6.51
C LEU A 360 -27.81 -12.17 -6.01
N VAL A 361 -27.09 -13.10 -6.63
CA VAL A 361 -27.07 -14.52 -6.25
C VAL A 361 -25.75 -14.96 -5.59
N GLY A 362 -24.72 -14.11 -5.64
CA GLY A 362 -23.50 -14.36 -4.89
C GLY A 362 -22.40 -13.34 -5.13
N THR A 363 -21.40 -13.38 -4.25
CA THR A 363 -20.23 -12.51 -4.29
C THR A 363 -19.01 -13.31 -3.89
N VAL A 364 -17.90 -13.15 -4.63
CA VAL A 364 -16.58 -13.68 -4.27
C VAL A 364 -15.53 -12.60 -4.47
N TYR A 365 -14.47 -12.62 -3.67
CA TYR A 365 -13.38 -11.65 -3.75
C TYR A 365 -12.07 -12.27 -3.26
N GLY A 366 -10.97 -11.68 -3.72
CA GLY A 366 -9.62 -12.22 -3.54
C GLY A 366 -8.87 -11.48 -2.45
N SER A 367 -7.55 -11.64 -2.49
CA SER A 367 -6.59 -10.86 -1.70
C SER A 367 -5.43 -10.40 -2.59
N GLN A 368 -4.52 -9.60 -2.03
CA GLN A 368 -3.31 -9.18 -2.74
C GLN A 368 -2.47 -10.38 -3.22
N GLU A 369 -2.26 -11.39 -2.36
CA GLU A 369 -1.50 -12.60 -2.71
C GLU A 369 -2.22 -13.51 -3.71
N LYS A 370 -3.56 -13.55 -3.66
CA LYS A 370 -4.40 -14.43 -4.48
C LYS A 370 -5.59 -13.64 -5.06
N PRO A 371 -5.36 -12.82 -6.10
CA PRO A 371 -6.41 -11.98 -6.70
C PRO A 371 -7.40 -12.78 -7.55
N LYS A 372 -6.98 -13.93 -8.10
CA LYS A 372 -7.81 -14.82 -8.94
C LYS A 372 -8.95 -15.45 -8.14
N LEU A 373 -10.11 -15.59 -8.77
CA LEU A 373 -11.35 -16.02 -8.13
C LEU A 373 -12.04 -17.15 -8.88
N THR A 374 -12.79 -17.94 -8.12
CA THR A 374 -13.78 -18.88 -8.65
C THR A 374 -15.09 -18.67 -7.92
N TYR A 375 -16.15 -18.32 -8.64
CA TYR A 375 -17.51 -18.44 -8.14
C TYR A 375 -18.05 -19.82 -8.50
N SER A 376 -18.76 -20.47 -7.58
CA SER A 376 -19.52 -21.69 -7.86
C SER A 376 -20.81 -21.68 -7.05
N GLY A 377 -21.95 -21.72 -7.74
CA GLY A 377 -23.26 -21.64 -7.09
C GLY A 377 -24.39 -22.13 -8.00
N ASN A 378 -25.42 -22.71 -7.39
CA ASN A 378 -26.59 -23.19 -8.11
C ASN A 378 -27.50 -22.02 -8.51
N LEU A 379 -27.85 -21.92 -9.78
CA LEU A 379 -28.69 -20.85 -10.31
C LEU A 379 -30.15 -21.26 -10.43
N LYS A 380 -31.03 -20.52 -9.76
CA LYS A 380 -32.49 -20.67 -9.88
C LYS A 380 -33.00 -20.14 -11.21
N LEU A 381 -32.70 -20.85 -12.30
CA LEU A 381 -33.13 -20.52 -13.65
C LEU A 381 -34.62 -20.88 -13.86
N ARG A 382 -35.30 -20.11 -14.70
CA ARG A 382 -36.68 -20.36 -15.15
C ARG A 382 -36.71 -20.74 -16.63
N ALA A 383 -37.80 -21.36 -17.09
CA ALA A 383 -38.03 -21.56 -18.51
C ALA A 383 -38.03 -20.21 -19.27
N GLY A 384 -37.50 -20.20 -20.49
CA GLY A 384 -37.30 -18.99 -21.29
C GLY A 384 -35.98 -18.29 -20.97
N ILE A 385 -35.96 -16.96 -21.15
CA ILE A 385 -34.75 -16.14 -21.06
C ILE A 385 -34.44 -15.80 -19.59
N ASN A 386 -33.19 -16.07 -19.20
CA ASN A 386 -32.60 -15.68 -17.92
C ASN A 386 -31.41 -14.74 -18.17
N LYS A 387 -31.43 -13.58 -17.52
CA LYS A 387 -30.38 -12.57 -17.67
C LYS A 387 -29.26 -12.83 -16.68
N LEU A 388 -28.08 -13.22 -17.14
CA LEU A 388 -26.89 -13.36 -16.31
C LEU A 388 -26.05 -12.10 -16.44
N SER A 389 -25.80 -11.42 -15.32
CA SER A 389 -24.98 -10.21 -15.28
C SER A 389 -23.90 -10.35 -14.23
N LEU A 390 -22.65 -10.19 -14.64
CA LEU A 390 -21.46 -10.32 -13.81
C LEU A 390 -20.84 -8.94 -13.65
N LEU A 391 -20.74 -8.45 -12.42
CA LEU A 391 -20.03 -7.22 -12.12
C LEU A 391 -18.63 -7.57 -11.61
N SER A 392 -17.65 -7.36 -12.46
CA SER A 392 -16.24 -7.49 -12.13
C SER A 392 -15.71 -6.18 -11.55
N VAL A 393 -14.91 -6.27 -10.49
CA VAL A 393 -14.41 -5.12 -9.75
C VAL A 393 -12.89 -5.21 -9.57
N ALA A 394 -12.17 -4.19 -10.05
CA ALA A 394 -10.76 -3.98 -9.77
C ALA A 394 -10.60 -3.23 -8.43
N VAL A 395 -9.55 -3.53 -7.68
CA VAL A 395 -9.27 -2.92 -6.37
C VAL A 395 -7.82 -2.45 -6.37
N GLY A 396 -7.55 -1.39 -7.12
CA GLY A 396 -6.19 -1.00 -7.51
C GLY A 396 -5.55 -2.01 -8.47
N LEU A 397 -4.43 -1.62 -9.10
CA LEU A 397 -3.71 -2.48 -10.05
C LEU A 397 -2.39 -2.99 -9.44
N PRO A 398 -1.85 -4.13 -9.92
CA PRO A 398 -0.52 -4.62 -9.55
C PRO A 398 0.57 -3.56 -9.68
N ASN A 399 1.45 -3.47 -8.68
CA ASN A 399 2.53 -2.47 -8.60
C ASN A 399 3.92 -3.06 -8.35
N VAL A 400 4.03 -4.38 -8.18
CA VAL A 400 5.30 -5.08 -7.92
C VAL A 400 5.26 -6.50 -8.49
N GLY A 401 6.37 -6.97 -9.04
CA GLY A 401 6.51 -8.28 -9.67
C GLY A 401 7.09 -8.22 -11.09
N VAL A 402 7.77 -9.28 -11.54
CA VAL A 402 8.25 -9.30 -12.93
C VAL A 402 7.06 -9.48 -13.86
N HIS A 403 6.97 -8.61 -14.87
CA HIS A 403 5.87 -8.58 -15.83
C HIS A 403 4.48 -8.34 -15.20
N PHE A 404 4.41 -7.60 -14.08
CA PHE A 404 3.12 -7.30 -13.45
C PHE A 404 2.18 -6.53 -14.38
N GLU A 405 2.72 -5.79 -15.37
CA GLU A 405 1.96 -5.08 -16.40
C GLU A 405 1.16 -6.00 -17.33
N ARG A 406 1.45 -7.31 -17.32
CA ARG A 406 0.75 -8.33 -18.12
C ARG A 406 -0.28 -9.12 -17.32
N TRP A 407 -0.43 -8.84 -16.03
CA TRP A 407 -1.36 -9.59 -15.18
C TRP A 407 -2.79 -9.14 -15.46
N ASN A 408 -3.64 -10.11 -15.80
CA ASN A 408 -5.01 -9.84 -16.19
C ASN A 408 -5.91 -9.48 -15.00
N VAL A 409 -6.98 -8.73 -15.28
CA VAL A 409 -8.10 -8.46 -14.37
C VAL A 409 -9.41 -8.86 -15.06
N GLY A 410 -10.39 -9.29 -14.28
CA GLY A 410 -11.74 -9.56 -14.76
C GLY A 410 -12.03 -10.99 -15.22
N VAL A 411 -13.24 -11.19 -15.77
CA VAL A 411 -13.79 -12.50 -16.09
C VAL A 411 -13.27 -12.99 -17.43
N LEU A 412 -12.24 -13.82 -17.40
CA LEU A 412 -11.64 -14.46 -18.58
C LEU A 412 -12.03 -15.93 -18.73
N GLY A 413 -12.84 -16.44 -17.80
CA GLY A 413 -13.36 -17.79 -17.82
C GLY A 413 -12.33 -18.87 -17.45
N PRO A 414 -12.71 -20.14 -17.62
CA PRO A 414 -13.98 -20.61 -18.17
C PRO A 414 -15.23 -20.20 -17.37
N VAL A 415 -16.36 -20.10 -18.06
CA VAL A 415 -17.69 -19.85 -17.50
C VAL A 415 -18.59 -21.01 -17.92
N THR A 416 -18.91 -21.90 -16.98
CA THR A 416 -19.62 -23.15 -17.30
C THR A 416 -20.91 -23.30 -16.52
N LEU A 417 -21.94 -23.87 -17.15
CA LEU A 417 -23.22 -24.19 -16.53
C LEU A 417 -23.48 -25.70 -16.63
N LYS A 418 -23.47 -26.40 -15.49
CA LYS A 418 -23.62 -27.86 -15.40
C LYS A 418 -24.98 -28.25 -14.84
N GLY A 419 -25.58 -29.31 -15.37
CA GLY A 419 -26.84 -29.87 -14.85
C GLY A 419 -28.04 -29.62 -15.75
N LEU A 420 -27.79 -29.42 -17.04
CA LEU A 420 -28.82 -29.34 -18.08
C LEU A 420 -29.04 -30.73 -18.69
N ASN A 421 -30.17 -30.95 -19.35
CA ASN A 421 -30.46 -32.20 -20.08
C ASN A 421 -29.37 -32.53 -21.12
N SER A 422 -28.80 -31.49 -21.74
CA SER A 422 -27.71 -31.58 -22.72
C SER A 422 -26.31 -31.68 -22.09
N GLY A 423 -26.22 -31.76 -20.76
CA GLY A 423 -24.97 -31.87 -20.02
C GLY A 423 -24.47 -30.54 -19.46
N MET A 424 -23.27 -30.13 -19.89
CA MET A 424 -22.61 -28.90 -19.47
C MET A 424 -22.49 -27.95 -20.66
N TRP A 425 -22.86 -26.68 -20.45
CA TRP A 425 -22.58 -25.63 -21.41
C TRP A 425 -21.33 -24.86 -21.01
N ASP A 426 -20.48 -24.57 -21.99
CA ASP A 426 -19.41 -23.57 -21.87
C ASP A 426 -19.91 -22.26 -22.50
N LEU A 427 -20.06 -21.25 -21.65
CA LEU A 427 -20.55 -19.92 -22.01
C LEU A 427 -19.41 -18.98 -22.43
N SER A 428 -18.14 -19.39 -22.31
CA SER A 428 -16.99 -18.51 -22.53
C SER A 428 -16.82 -18.01 -23.96
N THR A 429 -17.37 -18.72 -24.95
CA THR A 429 -17.29 -18.35 -26.37
C THR A 429 -18.58 -17.73 -26.92
N TRP A 430 -19.58 -17.54 -26.05
CA TRP A 430 -20.85 -16.91 -26.40
C TRP A 430 -20.66 -15.43 -26.72
N GLU A 431 -21.71 -14.81 -27.25
CA GLU A 431 -21.78 -13.36 -27.34
C GLU A 431 -22.03 -12.77 -25.94
N TRP A 432 -21.14 -11.87 -25.51
CA TRP A 432 -21.22 -11.17 -24.24
C TRP A 432 -21.40 -9.67 -24.50
N SER A 433 -22.35 -9.06 -23.79
CA SER A 433 -22.57 -7.61 -23.76
C SER A 433 -21.83 -6.98 -22.58
N TYR A 434 -21.14 -5.87 -22.83
CA TYR A 434 -20.30 -5.17 -21.88
C TYR A 434 -20.81 -3.77 -21.56
N LYS A 435 -20.63 -3.33 -20.30
CA LYS A 435 -20.78 -1.93 -19.89
C LYS A 435 -19.62 -1.53 -18.98
N VAL A 436 -18.91 -0.47 -19.37
CA VAL A 436 -17.85 0.14 -18.58
C VAL A 436 -18.46 1.07 -17.53
N GLY A 437 -18.15 0.83 -16.26
CA GLY A 437 -18.53 1.69 -15.15
C GLY A 437 -19.98 1.53 -14.68
N LEU A 438 -20.37 2.42 -13.78
CA LEU A 438 -21.72 2.51 -13.23
C LEU A 438 -22.52 3.64 -13.88
N LYS A 439 -23.85 3.50 -13.95
CA LYS A 439 -24.77 4.57 -14.37
C LYS A 439 -24.58 5.80 -13.48
N GLY A 440 -24.44 5.63 -12.16
CA GLY A 440 -24.18 6.73 -11.26
C GLY A 440 -22.83 7.42 -11.46
N GLU A 441 -21.80 6.72 -11.98
CA GLU A 441 -20.54 7.33 -12.40
C GLU A 441 -20.75 8.17 -13.66
N ALA A 442 -21.45 7.63 -14.67
CA ALA A 442 -21.77 8.35 -15.91
C ALA A 442 -22.62 9.61 -15.65
N LEU A 443 -23.55 9.53 -14.70
CA LEU A 443 -24.36 10.67 -14.24
C LEU A 443 -23.62 11.59 -13.27
N SER A 444 -22.39 11.24 -12.86
CA SER A 444 -21.60 12.01 -11.90
C SER A 444 -22.36 12.33 -10.61
N LEU A 445 -23.07 11.34 -10.04
CA LEU A 445 -23.94 11.52 -8.85
C LEU A 445 -23.19 12.03 -7.61
N TYR A 446 -21.86 11.88 -7.59
CA TYR A 446 -20.97 12.44 -6.57
C TYR A 446 -20.77 13.97 -6.68
N THR A 447 -21.29 14.61 -7.72
CA THR A 447 -21.27 16.08 -7.90
C THR A 447 -22.63 16.70 -7.61
N PRO A 448 -22.72 17.98 -7.20
CA PRO A 448 -24.00 18.66 -7.01
C PRO A 448 -24.90 18.66 -8.26
N VAL A 449 -24.31 18.88 -9.44
CA VAL A 449 -25.04 18.92 -10.73
C VAL A 449 -25.57 17.54 -11.08
N GLY A 450 -24.71 16.52 -11.05
CA GLY A 450 -25.11 15.15 -11.36
C GLY A 450 -26.12 14.58 -10.36
N SER A 451 -25.97 14.91 -9.07
CA SER A 451 -26.91 14.47 -8.03
C SER A 451 -28.34 14.93 -8.29
N SER A 452 -28.55 16.10 -8.91
CA SER A 452 -29.89 16.61 -9.23
C SER A 452 -30.55 15.92 -10.42
N SER A 453 -29.84 15.04 -11.15
CA SER A 453 -30.36 14.34 -12.32
C SER A 453 -31.24 13.13 -12.01
N VAL A 454 -31.29 12.68 -10.75
CA VAL A 454 -32.04 11.49 -10.31
C VAL A 454 -32.99 11.79 -9.16
N LYS A 455 -34.03 10.97 -9.03
CA LYS A 455 -34.96 11.03 -7.91
C LYS A 455 -34.41 10.22 -6.73
N TRP A 456 -34.02 10.91 -5.67
CA TRP A 456 -33.53 10.29 -4.44
C TRP A 456 -34.66 9.83 -3.53
N MET A 457 -34.51 8.65 -2.93
CA MET A 457 -35.42 8.11 -1.92
C MET A 457 -34.99 8.52 -0.51
N GLN A 458 -35.95 8.79 0.37
CA GLN A 458 -35.69 9.26 1.74
C GLN A 458 -36.77 8.76 2.71
N GLY A 459 -36.54 8.91 4.02
CA GLY A 459 -37.50 8.52 5.05
C GLY A 459 -37.77 7.01 5.02
N SER A 460 -39.04 6.60 5.03
CA SER A 460 -39.45 5.18 4.99
C SER A 460 -39.11 4.46 3.68
N SER A 461 -38.85 5.21 2.60
CA SER A 461 -38.44 4.64 1.30
C SER A 461 -36.92 4.50 1.15
N LEU A 462 -36.14 4.89 2.17
CA LEU A 462 -34.69 4.72 2.15
C LEU A 462 -34.32 3.24 2.06
N VAL A 463 -33.57 2.87 1.02
CA VAL A 463 -33.10 1.50 0.82
C VAL A 463 -31.82 1.30 1.62
N SER A 464 -31.82 0.32 2.52
CA SER A 464 -30.65 -0.06 3.32
C SER A 464 -30.33 -1.54 3.17
N LYS A 465 -29.06 -1.91 3.36
CA LYS A 465 -28.57 -3.30 3.30
C LYS A 465 -28.85 -4.00 1.96
N GLN A 466 -28.93 -3.23 0.88
CA GLN A 466 -29.00 -3.75 -0.48
C GLN A 466 -27.68 -3.47 -1.21
N PRO A 467 -27.26 -4.35 -2.13
CA PRO A 467 -26.12 -4.08 -3.00
C PRO A 467 -26.46 -2.92 -3.95
N MET A 468 -25.41 -2.35 -4.56
CA MET A 468 -25.56 -1.38 -5.66
C MET A 468 -26.43 -0.18 -5.27
N GLN A 469 -26.01 0.55 -4.22
CA GLN A 469 -26.72 1.73 -3.74
C GLN A 469 -25.78 2.94 -3.72
N TRP A 470 -26.31 4.07 -4.18
CA TRP A 470 -25.73 5.38 -3.91
C TRP A 470 -26.40 5.97 -2.68
N TYR A 471 -25.59 6.51 -1.77
CA TYR A 471 -26.07 7.25 -0.61
C TYR A 471 -25.56 8.68 -0.67
N LYS A 472 -26.41 9.64 -0.29
CA LYS A 472 -25.98 11.02 -0.09
C LYS A 472 -26.56 11.61 1.18
N THR A 473 -25.84 12.59 1.73
CA THR A 473 -26.29 13.41 2.84
C THR A 473 -25.62 14.79 2.75
N THR A 474 -26.06 15.72 3.58
CA THR A 474 -25.49 17.06 3.70
C THR A 474 -25.32 17.36 5.17
N PHE A 475 -24.15 17.86 5.55
CA PHE A 475 -23.80 18.13 6.94
C PHE A 475 -22.93 19.39 7.01
N ASN A 476 -22.97 20.05 8.16
CA ASN A 476 -22.08 21.18 8.45
C ASN A 476 -20.72 20.64 8.88
N ALA A 477 -19.64 21.30 8.45
CA ALA A 477 -18.30 20.97 8.92
C ALA A 477 -18.24 21.03 10.45
N PRO A 478 -17.72 19.98 11.12
CA PRO A 478 -17.44 20.05 12.56
C PRO A 478 -16.51 21.22 12.88
N GLY A 479 -16.71 21.86 14.04
CA GLY A 479 -15.83 22.95 14.48
C GLY A 479 -14.45 22.46 14.94
N GLY A 480 -13.50 23.40 15.03
CA GLY A 480 -12.13 23.13 15.48
C GLY A 480 -11.16 22.79 14.33
N ASN A 481 -9.93 22.46 14.70
CA ASN A 481 -8.82 22.17 13.76
C ASN A 481 -8.31 20.73 13.88
N ALA A 482 -9.02 19.87 14.63
CA ALA A 482 -8.66 18.46 14.73
C ALA A 482 -8.91 17.77 13.38
N PRO A 483 -8.08 16.78 12.99
CA PRO A 483 -8.35 15.97 11.82
C PRO A 483 -9.69 15.25 11.91
N LEU A 484 -10.27 14.95 10.74
CA LEU A 484 -11.59 14.33 10.62
C LEU A 484 -11.50 13.06 9.78
N ALA A 485 -12.34 12.08 10.12
CA ALA A 485 -12.51 10.86 9.36
C ALA A 485 -13.99 10.47 9.30
N LEU A 486 -14.34 9.53 8.42
CA LEU A 486 -15.67 8.94 8.38
C LEU A 486 -15.63 7.55 9.01
N ASP A 487 -16.42 7.32 10.04
CA ASP A 487 -16.59 5.97 10.56
C ASP A 487 -17.42 5.13 9.57
N THR A 488 -16.75 4.25 8.84
CA THR A 488 -17.37 3.42 7.81
C THR A 488 -17.80 2.05 8.30
N ASN A 489 -17.62 1.71 9.59
CA ASN A 489 -17.74 0.33 10.10
C ASN A 489 -19.07 -0.39 9.79
N THR A 490 -20.15 0.36 9.60
CA THR A 490 -21.49 -0.17 9.28
C THR A 490 -21.73 -0.38 7.78
N MET A 491 -20.77 -0.01 6.93
CA MET A 491 -20.84 -0.10 5.48
C MET A 491 -20.21 -1.40 4.94
N GLY A 492 -20.42 -1.66 3.66
CA GLY A 492 -19.83 -2.80 2.95
C GLY A 492 -18.50 -2.47 2.25
N LYS A 493 -18.58 -2.26 0.94
CA LYS A 493 -17.49 -1.82 0.05
C LYS A 493 -18.01 -0.73 -0.87
N GLY A 494 -17.18 0.26 -1.18
CA GLY A 494 -17.55 1.30 -2.14
C GLY A 494 -16.47 2.36 -2.30
N GLN A 495 -16.90 3.53 -2.76
CA GLN A 495 -16.12 4.75 -2.88
C GLN A 495 -16.86 5.88 -2.19
N MET A 496 -16.13 6.87 -1.69
CA MET A 496 -16.71 8.03 -1.01
C MET A 496 -16.23 9.34 -1.61
N TRP A 497 -17.08 10.36 -1.51
CA TRP A 497 -16.78 11.71 -1.97
C TRP A 497 -17.28 12.74 -0.97
N ILE A 498 -16.52 13.83 -0.82
CA ILE A 498 -16.93 15.04 -0.10
C ILE A 498 -16.83 16.20 -1.09
N ASN A 499 -17.94 16.91 -1.31
CA ASN A 499 -18.00 18.06 -2.22
C ASN A 499 -17.45 17.75 -3.64
N GLY A 500 -17.77 16.56 -4.18
CA GLY A 500 -17.30 16.11 -5.49
C GLY A 500 -15.84 15.64 -5.54
N ARG A 501 -15.10 15.70 -4.43
CA ARG A 501 -13.73 15.20 -4.31
C ARG A 501 -13.76 13.79 -3.72
N SER A 502 -13.18 12.83 -4.43
CA SER A 502 -13.12 11.45 -3.94
C SER A 502 -12.15 11.35 -2.76
N ILE A 503 -12.62 10.79 -1.66
CA ILE A 503 -11.80 10.54 -0.47
C ILE A 503 -11.25 9.11 -0.44
N GLY A 504 -11.51 8.32 -1.48
CA GLY A 504 -10.97 6.98 -1.64
C GLY A 504 -12.01 5.87 -1.57
N ARG A 505 -11.51 4.63 -1.59
CA ARG A 505 -12.31 3.42 -1.41
C ARG A 505 -12.61 3.20 0.06
N HIS A 506 -13.70 2.52 0.38
CA HIS A 506 -13.90 1.94 1.70
C HIS A 506 -14.19 0.45 1.55
N TRP A 507 -13.65 -0.37 2.45
CA TRP A 507 -13.98 -1.79 2.52
C TRP A 507 -13.94 -2.37 3.95
N PRO A 508 -14.67 -1.75 4.90
CA PRO A 508 -14.69 -2.19 6.31
C PRO A 508 -15.22 -3.62 6.50
N ALA A 509 -16.09 -4.09 5.60
CA ALA A 509 -16.61 -5.47 5.66
C ALA A 509 -15.54 -6.54 5.35
N TYR A 510 -14.39 -6.18 4.77
CA TYR A 510 -13.28 -7.12 4.62
C TYR A 510 -12.48 -7.17 5.93
N THR A 511 -12.92 -8.03 6.83
CA THR A 511 -12.33 -8.16 8.16
C THR A 511 -10.88 -8.63 8.10
N ALA A 512 -10.05 -8.00 8.92
CA ALA A 512 -8.63 -8.21 9.04
C ALA A 512 -8.31 -9.60 9.59
N ARG A 513 -7.53 -10.36 8.80
CA ARG A 513 -7.00 -11.68 9.17
C ARG A 513 -5.50 -11.60 9.38
N GLY A 514 -4.99 -12.43 10.28
CA GLY A 514 -3.56 -12.50 10.56
C GLY A 514 -3.28 -13.00 11.97
N ASN A 515 -2.08 -12.70 12.44
CA ASN A 515 -1.63 -13.01 13.78
C ASN A 515 -1.38 -11.69 14.53
N CYS A 516 -2.21 -11.39 15.51
CA CYS A 516 -2.10 -10.18 16.34
C CYS A 516 -1.66 -10.52 17.77
N ARG A 517 -0.62 -11.36 17.89
CA ARG A 517 0.03 -11.60 19.19
C ARG A 517 0.76 -10.35 19.64
N GLU A 518 0.90 -10.21 20.96
CA GLU A 518 1.82 -9.23 21.54
C GLU A 518 3.23 -9.43 20.97
N CYS A 519 3.94 -8.32 20.76
CA CYS A 519 5.28 -8.33 20.22
C CYS A 519 6.23 -7.52 21.10
N SER A 520 7.50 -7.90 21.08
CA SER A 520 8.60 -7.14 21.71
C SER A 520 9.36 -6.35 20.65
N TYR A 521 9.92 -5.20 21.04
CA TYR A 521 10.85 -4.46 20.19
C TYR A 521 12.12 -5.27 19.90
N ALA A 522 12.56 -6.10 20.85
CA ALA A 522 13.83 -6.80 20.75
C ALA A 522 13.80 -7.92 19.69
N GLY A 523 14.95 -8.11 19.03
CA GLY A 523 15.17 -9.10 17.99
C GLY A 523 14.67 -8.70 16.61
N THR A 524 15.13 -9.44 15.61
CA THR A 524 14.92 -9.10 14.19
C THR A 524 13.44 -8.88 13.84
N PHE A 525 13.12 -7.73 13.26
CA PHE A 525 11.78 -7.36 12.82
C PHE A 525 11.44 -7.88 11.42
N ASN A 526 10.16 -8.19 11.20
CA ASN A 526 9.55 -8.40 9.89
C ASN A 526 8.11 -7.85 9.90
N ASP A 527 7.50 -7.67 8.73
CA ASP A 527 6.16 -7.10 8.52
C ASP A 527 5.01 -7.90 9.18
N LYS A 528 5.30 -9.10 9.70
CA LYS A 528 4.34 -9.99 10.38
C LYS A 528 4.53 -10.02 11.91
N LYS A 529 5.56 -9.36 12.45
CA LYS A 529 5.94 -9.45 13.87
C LYS A 529 4.95 -8.75 14.79
N CYS A 530 4.54 -7.53 14.46
CA CYS A 530 3.64 -6.71 15.26
C CYS A 530 2.44 -6.30 14.42
N ARG A 531 1.27 -6.87 14.70
CA ARG A 531 0.03 -6.54 13.98
C ARG A 531 -1.13 -6.36 14.95
N THR A 532 -2.09 -5.53 14.58
CA THR A 532 -3.29 -5.21 15.36
C THR A 532 -4.56 -5.37 14.51
N ASN A 533 -5.72 -5.13 15.12
CA ASN A 533 -7.04 -5.12 14.48
C ASN A 533 -7.50 -6.47 13.90
N CYS A 534 -6.92 -7.61 14.29
CA CYS A 534 -7.44 -8.92 13.86
C CYS A 534 -8.91 -9.09 14.29
N GLY A 535 -9.76 -9.50 13.35
CA GLY A 535 -11.21 -9.68 13.57
C GLY A 535 -12.04 -8.41 13.36
N GLU A 536 -11.40 -7.25 13.25
CA GLU A 536 -12.03 -5.95 12.98
C GLU A 536 -11.88 -5.56 11.51
N ALA A 537 -12.38 -4.40 11.11
CA ALA A 537 -12.10 -3.83 9.78
C ALA A 537 -10.60 -3.49 9.63
N SER A 538 -9.97 -3.91 8.52
CA SER A 538 -8.59 -3.48 8.20
C SER A 538 -8.47 -1.96 8.11
N GLN A 539 -9.54 -1.30 7.66
CA GLN A 539 -9.70 0.14 7.72
C GLN A 539 -11.15 0.47 8.07
N ARG A 540 -11.34 1.13 9.22
CA ARG A 540 -12.64 1.62 9.69
C ARG A 540 -12.87 3.09 9.34
N TRP A 541 -11.84 3.90 9.49
CA TRP A 541 -11.87 5.36 9.35
C TRP A 541 -11.25 5.83 8.04
#